data_AF-A0A955LP60-F1
#
_entry.id   AF-A0A955LP60-F1
#
_cell.length_a   1.000
_cell.length_b   1.000
_cell.length_c   1.000
_cell.angle_alpha   90.00
_cell.angle_beta   90.00
_cell.angle_gamma   90.00
#
_symmetry.space_group_name_H-M   'P 1'
#
loop_
_entity.id
_entity.type
_entity.pdbx_description
1 polymer ?
#
loop_
_entity_poly.entity_id
_entity_poly.type
_entity_poly.pdbx_seq_one_letter_code
_entity_poly.pdbx_strand_id
1 'polypeptide(L)'
;MTALGVSVGLFLWATTAGLNHYDPMHYFQEHEFFTFFSALLLAGTSLIAALVNFLHHKIVDGYESWNFWLFSALGFFYLCLDEYFIIHEGIGSGVLRLFGGRESGHPFDEWVLAAFGVIGAVTICRYRKQVLQYGNFVFMFLVASMFFGCMIISDYFFEDTYPLSLFQEIFKILGVAFFFVAYLSVLYDIHMQIIHTEIDREPPE
;
A
#
# COMPACT_ATOMS: atom_id res chain seq x y z
N MET A 1 3.03 8.42 -16.33
CA MET A 1 2.89 9.76 -15.71
C MET A 1 1.45 10.17 -15.39
N THR A 2 0.42 9.49 -15.89
CA THR A 2 -1.00 9.89 -15.71
C THR A 2 -1.56 9.59 -14.31
N ALA A 3 -1.25 8.44 -13.71
CA ALA A 3 -1.79 8.07 -12.39
C ALA A 3 -1.31 9.01 -11.26
N LEU A 4 0.00 9.32 -11.22
CA LEU A 4 0.56 10.24 -10.23
C LEU A 4 -0.05 11.65 -10.37
N GLY A 5 -0.26 12.11 -11.61
CA GLY A 5 -0.90 13.40 -11.88
C GLY A 5 -2.35 13.45 -11.44
N VAL A 6 -3.10 12.35 -11.59
CA VAL A 6 -4.49 12.24 -11.10
C VAL A 6 -4.52 12.23 -9.57
N SER A 7 -3.64 11.49 -8.90
CA SER A 7 -3.57 11.49 -7.42
C SER A 7 -3.21 12.87 -6.86
N VAL A 8 -2.22 13.55 -7.46
CA VAL A 8 -1.84 14.92 -7.08
C VAL A 8 -2.98 15.90 -7.37
N GLY A 9 -3.66 15.77 -8.50
CA GLY A 9 -4.80 16.62 -8.87
C GLY A 9 -6.00 16.47 -7.93
N LEU A 10 -6.37 15.24 -7.59
CA LEU A 10 -7.43 14.95 -6.61
C LEU A 10 -7.07 15.49 -5.22
N PHE A 11 -5.81 15.35 -4.82
CA PHE A 11 -5.32 15.89 -3.56
C PHE A 11 -5.42 17.44 -3.51
N LEU A 12 -4.95 18.12 -4.56
CA LEU A 12 -5.05 19.58 -4.64
C LEU A 12 -6.51 20.06 -4.67
N TRP A 13 -7.38 19.34 -5.39
CA TRP A 13 -8.81 19.63 -5.43
C TRP A 13 -9.47 19.46 -4.06
N ALA A 14 -9.24 18.34 -3.37
CA ALA A 14 -9.82 18.09 -2.05
C ALA A 14 -9.34 19.12 -1.02
N THR A 15 -8.05 19.48 -1.05
CA THR A 15 -7.49 20.54 -0.19
C THR A 15 -8.14 21.89 -0.46
N THR A 16 -8.28 22.29 -1.73
CA THR A 16 -8.90 23.58 -2.10
C THR A 16 -10.40 23.62 -1.82
N ALA A 17 -11.12 22.50 -2.00
CA ALA A 17 -12.53 22.37 -1.64
C ALA A 17 -12.74 22.48 -0.12
N GLY A 18 -11.92 21.79 0.68
CA GLY A 18 -11.97 21.86 2.15
C GLY A 18 -11.69 23.26 2.68
N LEU A 19 -10.69 23.97 2.12
CA LEU A 19 -10.38 25.36 2.48
C LEU A 19 -11.54 26.32 2.20
N ASN A 20 -12.36 26.05 1.18
CA ASN A 20 -13.49 26.89 0.78
C ASN A 20 -14.79 26.62 1.56
N HIS A 21 -14.88 25.55 2.35
CA HIS A 21 -16.09 25.16 3.09
C HIS A 21 -16.00 25.32 4.62
N TYR A 22 -15.06 26.14 5.11
CA TYR A 22 -14.88 26.53 6.53
C TYR A 22 -14.60 25.39 7.54
N ASP A 23 -14.70 24.13 7.15
CA ASP A 23 -14.25 23.00 7.95
C ASP A 23 -13.59 21.93 7.06
N PRO A 24 -12.26 22.06 6.78
CA PRO A 24 -11.52 21.02 6.08
C PRO A 24 -11.62 19.67 6.80
N MET A 25 -11.75 19.70 8.13
CA MET A 25 -11.74 18.50 8.97
C MET A 25 -12.89 17.56 8.66
N HIS A 26 -14.02 18.08 8.16
CA HIS A 26 -15.12 17.22 7.74
C HIS A 26 -14.62 16.19 6.73
N TYR A 27 -13.88 16.59 5.69
CA TYR A 27 -13.34 15.68 4.67
C TYR A 27 -12.15 14.79 5.11
N PHE A 28 -11.61 15.03 6.32
CA PHE A 28 -10.42 14.35 6.85
C PHE A 28 -10.71 13.50 8.09
N GLN A 29 -11.97 13.40 8.54
CA GLN A 29 -12.34 12.46 9.60
C GLN A 29 -12.30 11.01 9.07
N GLU A 30 -11.92 10.06 9.93
CA GLU A 30 -11.95 8.63 9.60
C GLU A 30 -13.35 8.24 9.10
N HIS A 31 -13.41 7.53 7.96
CA HIS A 31 -14.60 7.20 7.14
C HIS A 31 -14.94 8.16 5.98
N GLU A 32 -14.09 9.14 5.70
CA GLU A 32 -14.29 10.10 4.60
C GLU A 32 -13.61 9.65 3.28
N PHE A 33 -13.62 10.55 2.29
CA PHE A 33 -13.08 10.33 0.94
C PHE A 33 -11.66 9.74 0.91
N PHE A 34 -10.78 10.12 1.83
CA PHE A 34 -9.37 9.68 1.84
C PHE A 34 -9.18 8.23 2.29
N THR A 35 -9.92 7.78 3.29
CA THR A 35 -9.97 6.36 3.69
C THR A 35 -10.48 5.52 2.52
N PHE A 36 -11.57 5.94 1.87
CA PHE A 36 -12.09 5.23 0.69
C PHE A 36 -11.08 5.21 -0.47
N PHE A 37 -10.42 6.34 -0.74
CA PHE A 37 -9.46 6.45 -1.84
C PHE A 37 -8.20 5.60 -1.60
N SER A 38 -7.65 5.63 -0.38
CA SER A 38 -6.50 4.80 -0.01
C SER A 38 -6.86 3.31 -0.03
N ALA A 39 -8.03 2.92 0.48
CA ALA A 39 -8.55 1.55 0.37
C ALA A 39 -8.70 1.12 -1.10
N LEU A 40 -9.20 1.99 -1.99
CA LEU A 40 -9.31 1.70 -3.42
C LEU A 40 -7.92 1.49 -4.06
N LEU A 41 -6.92 2.29 -3.70
CA LEU A 41 -5.56 2.10 -4.17
C LEU A 41 -4.93 0.80 -3.63
N LEU A 42 -5.20 0.43 -2.37
CA LEU A 42 -4.76 -0.85 -1.79
C LEU A 42 -5.42 -2.04 -2.51
N ALA A 43 -6.73 -1.98 -2.76
CA ALA A 43 -7.45 -2.98 -3.54
C ALA A 43 -6.89 -3.10 -4.96
N GLY A 44 -6.63 -1.97 -5.62
CA GLY A 44 -6.00 -1.94 -6.94
C GLY A 44 -4.60 -2.55 -6.92
N THR A 45 -3.79 -2.25 -5.90
CA THR A 45 -2.45 -2.82 -5.73
C THR A 45 -2.51 -4.33 -5.52
N SER A 46 -3.46 -4.81 -4.69
CA SER A 46 -3.71 -6.23 -4.48
C SER A 46 -4.11 -6.94 -5.77
N LEU A 47 -5.04 -6.38 -6.54
CA LEU A 47 -5.46 -6.93 -7.83
C LEU A 47 -4.30 -7.00 -8.82
N ILE A 48 -3.50 -5.93 -8.94
CA ILE A 48 -2.33 -5.92 -9.82
C ILE A 48 -1.31 -6.97 -9.36
N ALA A 49 -1.05 -7.10 -8.07
CA ALA A 49 -0.15 -8.13 -7.54
C ALA A 49 -0.64 -9.55 -7.87
N ALA A 50 -1.95 -9.80 -7.80
CA ALA A 50 -2.55 -11.08 -8.19
C ALA A 50 -2.42 -11.34 -9.70
N LEU A 51 -2.61 -10.30 -10.54
CA LEU A 51 -2.42 -10.39 -11.99
C LEU A 51 -0.95 -10.64 -12.35
N VAL A 52 -0.02 -9.94 -11.69
CA VAL A 52 1.42 -10.17 -11.79
C VAL A 52 1.73 -11.61 -11.45
N ASN A 53 1.20 -12.14 -10.34
CA ASN A 53 1.38 -13.54 -9.98
C ASN A 53 0.91 -14.50 -11.08
N PHE A 54 -0.30 -14.29 -11.61
CA PHE A 54 -0.89 -15.12 -12.65
C PHE A 54 -0.09 -15.07 -13.97
N LEU A 55 0.36 -13.89 -14.39
CA LEU A 55 1.11 -13.71 -15.64
C LEU A 55 2.56 -14.18 -15.51
N HIS A 56 3.22 -13.88 -14.39
CA HIS A 56 4.59 -14.30 -14.12
C HIS A 56 4.73 -15.83 -14.15
N HIS A 57 3.69 -16.57 -13.74
CA HIS A 57 3.65 -18.02 -13.82
C HIS A 57 3.75 -18.56 -15.26
N LYS A 58 3.41 -17.76 -16.28
CA LYS A 58 3.51 -18.17 -17.69
C LYS A 58 4.90 -17.99 -18.29
N ILE A 59 5.75 -17.18 -17.65
CA ILE A 59 7.06 -16.77 -18.20
C ILE A 59 8.20 -17.49 -17.47
N VAL A 60 8.09 -17.64 -16.15
CA VAL A 60 9.17 -18.17 -15.31
C VAL A 60 8.76 -19.52 -14.73
N ASP A 61 9.47 -20.56 -15.12
CA ASP A 61 9.37 -21.87 -14.51
C ASP A 61 10.03 -21.86 -13.12
N GLY A 62 9.22 -21.95 -12.06
CA GLY A 62 9.74 -22.08 -10.70
C GLY A 62 8.75 -21.74 -9.59
N TYR A 63 8.57 -22.67 -8.64
CA TYR A 63 7.71 -22.51 -7.48
C TYR A 63 8.11 -21.37 -6.53
N GLU A 64 9.37 -20.91 -6.53
CA GLU A 64 9.78 -19.85 -5.58
C GLU A 64 9.32 -18.45 -6.02
N SER A 65 9.05 -18.21 -7.31
CA SER A 65 8.67 -16.87 -7.77
C SER A 65 7.20 -16.53 -7.53
N TRP A 66 6.32 -17.53 -7.42
CA TRP A 66 4.87 -17.32 -7.23
C TRP A 66 4.53 -16.78 -5.84
N ASN A 67 5.34 -17.16 -4.84
CA ASN A 67 4.98 -16.95 -3.45
C ASN A 67 4.98 -15.45 -3.11
N PHE A 68 5.97 -14.71 -3.61
CA PHE A 68 6.10 -13.28 -3.30
C PHE A 68 4.87 -12.50 -3.75
N TRP A 69 4.51 -12.60 -5.04
CA TRP A 69 3.42 -11.83 -5.62
C TRP A 69 2.07 -12.19 -4.99
N LEU A 70 1.86 -13.48 -4.69
CA LEU A 70 0.67 -13.94 -3.97
C LEU A 70 0.62 -13.41 -2.54
N PHE A 71 1.72 -13.49 -1.77
CA PHE A 71 1.78 -12.96 -0.41
C PHE A 71 1.54 -11.45 -0.40
N SER A 72 2.10 -10.72 -1.36
CA SER A 72 1.84 -9.29 -1.52
C SER A 72 0.38 -9.00 -1.83
N ALA A 73 -0.25 -9.75 -2.75
CA ALA A 73 -1.66 -9.58 -3.08
C ALA A 73 -2.56 -9.78 -1.84
N LEU A 74 -2.29 -10.83 -1.06
CA LEU A 74 -3.01 -11.10 0.20
C LEU A 74 -2.73 -10.03 1.26
N GLY A 75 -1.48 -9.57 1.38
CA GLY A 75 -1.10 -8.51 2.31
C GLY A 75 -1.79 -7.18 2.01
N PHE A 76 -1.76 -6.71 0.75
CA PHE A 76 -2.47 -5.48 0.36
C PHE A 76 -3.98 -5.64 0.43
N PHE A 77 -4.52 -6.83 0.18
CA PHE A 77 -5.95 -7.08 0.36
C PHE A 77 -6.34 -6.97 1.84
N TYR A 78 -5.53 -7.58 2.72
CA TYR A 78 -5.73 -7.44 4.16
C TYR A 78 -5.67 -5.97 4.59
N LEU A 79 -4.65 -5.22 4.15
CA LEU A 79 -4.53 -3.79 4.47
C LEU A 79 -5.72 -2.99 3.92
N CYS A 80 -6.26 -3.33 2.75
CA CYS A 80 -7.48 -2.72 2.23
C CYS A 80 -8.69 -2.96 3.13
N LEU A 81 -8.86 -4.20 3.61
CA LEU A 81 -9.95 -4.53 4.53
C LEU A 81 -9.76 -3.82 5.86
N ASP A 82 -8.53 -3.78 6.36
CA ASP A 82 -8.17 -3.11 7.59
C ASP A 82 -8.43 -1.59 7.50
N GLU A 83 -8.02 -0.93 6.42
CA GLU A 83 -8.30 0.50 6.18
C GLU A 83 -9.81 0.78 6.14
N TYR A 84 -10.61 -0.11 5.54
CA TYR A 84 -12.05 0.11 5.39
C TYR A 84 -12.88 -0.24 6.63
N PHE A 85 -12.48 -1.29 7.35
CA PHE A 85 -13.21 -1.83 8.50
C PHE A 85 -12.58 -1.52 9.85
N ILE A 86 -11.39 -0.91 9.85
CA ILE A 86 -10.60 -0.55 11.03
C ILE A 86 -10.40 -1.77 11.94
N ILE A 87 -9.93 -2.87 11.35
CA ILE A 87 -9.87 -4.18 12.02
C ILE A 87 -8.83 -4.15 13.15
N HIS A 88 -7.73 -3.40 12.97
CA HIS A 88 -6.63 -3.31 13.93
C HIS A 88 -7.04 -2.74 15.29
N GLU A 89 -7.99 -1.80 15.36
CA GLU A 89 -8.55 -1.30 16.63
C GLU A 89 -9.26 -2.40 17.44
N GLY A 90 -9.93 -3.31 16.75
CA GLY A 90 -10.59 -4.47 17.36
C GLY A 90 -9.60 -5.47 17.96
N ILE A 91 -8.40 -5.56 17.38
CA ILE A 91 -7.36 -6.49 17.83
C ILE A 91 -6.71 -5.97 19.12
N GLY A 92 -6.35 -4.68 19.16
CA GLY A 92 -5.74 -4.06 20.35
C GLY A 92 -6.63 -4.20 21.59
N SER A 93 -7.90 -3.84 21.46
CA SER A 93 -8.89 -3.94 22.54
C SER A 93 -9.15 -5.38 22.98
N GLY A 94 -9.20 -6.34 22.05
CA GLY A 94 -9.37 -7.76 22.35
C GLY A 94 -8.20 -8.36 23.12
N VAL A 95 -6.96 -8.05 22.71
CA VAL A 95 -5.75 -8.53 23.39
C VAL A 95 -5.62 -7.94 24.79
N LEU A 96 -5.85 -6.63 24.95
CA LEU A 96 -5.79 -5.98 26.27
C LEU A 96 -6.76 -6.63 27.28
N ARG A 97 -7.99 -6.95 26.81
CA ARG A 97 -9.00 -7.64 27.62
C ARG A 97 -8.57 -9.03 28.05
N LEU A 98 -7.88 -9.78 27.20
CA LEU A 98 -7.37 -11.12 27.54
C LEU A 98 -6.27 -11.08 28.62
N PHE A 99 -5.47 -10.02 28.66
CA PHE A 99 -4.40 -9.84 29.65
C PHE A 99 -4.83 -9.06 30.91
N GLY A 100 -6.12 -8.76 31.06
CA GLY A 100 -6.65 -8.03 32.22
C GLY A 100 -6.19 -6.58 32.32
N GLY A 101 -5.67 -6.01 31.22
CA GLY A 101 -5.30 -4.60 31.12
C GLY A 101 -6.54 -3.72 31.08
N ARG A 102 -6.50 -2.57 31.76
CA ARG A 102 -7.46 -1.48 31.49
C ARG A 102 -7.14 -0.90 30.13
N GLU A 103 -8.17 -0.54 29.36
CA GLU A 103 -8.07 0.20 28.09
C GLU A 103 -7.29 1.51 28.32
N SER A 104 -5.96 1.43 28.25
CA SER A 104 -5.07 2.59 28.15
C SER A 104 -4.91 2.83 26.66
N GLY A 105 -5.61 3.84 26.16
CA GLY A 105 -5.67 4.15 24.74
C GLY A 105 -4.30 4.30 24.09
N HIS A 106 -4.26 3.90 22.82
CA HIS A 106 -3.32 4.28 21.75
C HIS A 106 -2.09 3.42 21.43
N PRO A 107 -1.21 2.95 22.34
CA PRO A 107 0.07 2.43 21.87
C PRO A 107 -0.04 1.11 21.11
N PHE A 108 -1.05 0.27 21.39
CA PHE A 108 -1.11 -1.07 20.80
C PHE A 108 -1.49 -1.07 19.31
N ASP A 109 -2.25 -0.09 18.87
CA ASP A 109 -2.72 0.01 17.48
C ASP A 109 -1.55 0.41 16.55
N GLU A 110 -0.70 1.33 17.00
CA GLU A 110 0.56 1.71 16.33
C GLU A 110 1.52 0.50 16.17
N TRP A 111 1.60 -0.37 17.18
CA TRP A 111 2.43 -1.58 17.12
C TRP A 111 1.92 -2.58 16.09
N VAL A 112 0.60 -2.70 15.91
CA VAL A 112 0.00 -3.58 14.90
C VAL A 112 0.41 -3.11 13.51
N LEU A 113 0.31 -1.80 13.25
CA LEU A 113 0.71 -1.21 11.97
C LEU A 113 2.22 -1.36 11.71
N ALA A 114 3.05 -1.11 12.71
CA ALA A 114 4.50 -1.33 12.63
C ALA A 114 4.85 -2.81 12.35
N ALA A 115 4.10 -3.75 12.95
CA ALA A 115 4.30 -5.18 12.71
C ALA A 115 4.03 -5.56 11.24
N PHE A 116 3.02 -4.97 10.59
CA PHE A 116 2.80 -5.16 9.14
C PHE A 116 3.96 -4.64 8.31
N GLY A 117 4.54 -3.49 8.67
CA GLY A 117 5.76 -2.97 8.05
C GLY A 117 6.93 -3.97 8.14
N VAL A 118 7.13 -4.58 9.32
CA VAL A 118 8.16 -5.60 9.54
C VAL A 118 7.88 -6.86 8.72
N ILE A 119 6.64 -7.35 8.67
CA ILE A 119 6.25 -8.50 7.85
C ILE A 119 6.55 -8.23 6.37
N GLY A 120 6.22 -7.04 5.87
CA GLY A 120 6.55 -6.60 4.52
C GLY A 120 8.05 -6.61 4.26
N ALA A 121 8.85 -6.03 5.15
CA ALA A 121 10.30 -6.01 5.03
C ALA A 121 10.92 -7.42 5.04
N VAL A 122 10.50 -8.29 5.95
CA VAL A 122 10.93 -9.69 6.02
C VAL A 122 10.59 -10.44 4.73
N THR A 123 9.38 -10.22 4.20
CA THR A 123 8.93 -10.82 2.93
C THR A 123 9.85 -10.41 1.79
N ILE A 124 10.20 -9.13 1.67
CA ILE A 124 11.14 -8.65 0.64
C ILE A 124 12.53 -9.26 0.84
N CYS A 125 13.06 -9.30 2.05
CA CYS A 125 14.37 -9.89 2.32
C CYS A 125 14.42 -11.37 1.93
N ARG A 126 13.30 -12.10 2.17
CA ARG A 126 13.13 -13.52 1.83
C ARG A 126 13.05 -13.74 0.31
N TYR A 127 12.41 -12.83 -0.42
CA TYR A 127 12.20 -12.89 -1.88
C TYR A 127 13.01 -11.84 -2.65
N ARG A 128 14.18 -11.46 -2.12
CA ARG A 128 14.99 -10.35 -2.68
C ARG A 128 15.38 -10.56 -4.13
N LYS A 129 15.59 -11.81 -4.58
CA LYS A 129 15.99 -12.11 -5.97
C LYS A 129 14.88 -11.73 -6.95
N GLN A 130 13.63 -12.02 -6.59
CA GLN A 130 12.43 -11.71 -7.37
C GLN A 130 12.13 -10.22 -7.39
N VAL A 131 12.46 -9.51 -6.31
CA VAL A 131 12.25 -8.07 -6.19
C VAL A 131 13.31 -7.29 -6.98
N LEU A 132 14.58 -7.67 -6.85
CA LEU A 132 15.71 -6.95 -7.45
C LEU A 132 15.76 -7.04 -8.99
N GLN A 133 15.03 -7.97 -9.61
CA GLN A 133 14.94 -8.04 -11.07
C GLN A 133 14.17 -6.85 -11.69
N TYR A 134 13.32 -6.18 -10.91
CA TYR A 134 12.53 -5.04 -11.35
C TYR A 134 13.05 -3.76 -10.70
N GLY A 135 14.02 -3.09 -11.35
CA GLY A 135 14.69 -1.91 -10.78
C GLY A 135 13.74 -0.77 -10.41
N ASN A 136 12.74 -0.49 -11.26
CA ASN A 136 11.73 0.53 -11.00
C ASN A 136 10.86 0.19 -9.77
N PHE A 137 10.50 -1.09 -9.62
CA PHE A 137 9.76 -1.57 -8.46
C PHE A 137 10.52 -1.30 -7.17
N VAL A 138 11.82 -1.63 -7.12
CA VAL A 138 12.65 -1.41 -5.93
C VAL A 138 12.66 0.07 -5.53
N PHE A 139 12.91 0.96 -6.48
CA PHE A 139 12.94 2.40 -6.21
C PHE A 139 11.58 2.89 -5.68
N MET A 140 10.48 2.57 -6.37
CA MET A 140 9.14 3.01 -5.97
C MET A 140 8.71 2.40 -4.63
N PHE A 141 9.06 1.14 -4.38
CA PHE A 141 8.78 0.47 -3.11
C PHE A 141 9.53 1.12 -1.95
N LEU A 142 10.79 1.51 -2.14
CA LEU A 142 11.56 2.23 -1.12
C LEU A 142 10.94 3.60 -0.82
N VAL A 143 10.50 4.33 -1.85
CA VAL A 143 9.80 5.61 -1.66
C VAL A 143 8.47 5.40 -0.92
N ALA A 144 7.70 4.38 -1.29
CA ALA A 144 6.47 4.01 -0.58
C ALA A 144 6.73 3.67 0.90
N SER A 145 7.77 2.89 1.17
CA SER A 145 8.18 2.50 2.53
C SER A 145 8.64 3.70 3.36
N MET A 146 9.30 4.67 2.74
CA MET A 146 9.68 5.92 3.39
C MET A 146 8.44 6.71 3.83
N PHE A 147 7.45 6.87 2.95
CA PHE A 147 6.19 7.53 3.31
C PHE A 147 5.42 6.78 4.39
N PHE A 148 5.38 5.45 4.32
CA PHE A 148 4.78 4.62 5.36
C PHE A 148 5.48 4.80 6.72
N GLY A 149 6.82 4.86 6.72
CA GLY A 149 7.60 5.15 7.93
C GLY A 149 7.34 6.56 8.47
N CYS A 150 7.27 7.57 7.60
CA CYS A 150 6.89 8.92 8.00
C CYS A 150 5.49 8.98 8.61
N MET A 151 4.55 8.21 8.06
CA MET A 151 3.18 8.11 8.59
C MET A 151 3.18 7.50 10.01
N ILE A 152 3.86 6.37 10.24
CA ILE A 152 3.99 5.77 11.58
C ILE A 152 4.69 6.72 12.57
N ILE A 153 5.76 7.39 12.15
CA ILE A 153 6.46 8.37 13.00
C ILE A 153 5.52 9.52 13.34
N SER A 154 4.75 10.01 12.36
CA SER A 154 3.79 11.08 12.60
C SER A 154 2.74 10.67 13.62
N ASP A 155 2.17 9.47 13.48
CA ASP A 155 1.18 8.90 14.39
C ASP A 155 1.73 8.78 15.83
N TYR A 156 2.92 8.19 15.99
CA TYR A 156 3.54 7.97 17.30
C TYR A 156 3.92 9.28 18.04
N PHE A 157 4.39 10.30 17.31
CA PHE A 157 4.93 11.52 17.94
C PHE A 157 3.93 12.67 18.04
N PHE A 158 2.87 12.66 17.25
CA PHE A 158 1.93 13.76 17.18
C PHE A 158 0.54 13.26 17.58
N GLU A 159 0.11 13.60 18.80
CA GLU A 159 -1.30 13.48 19.20
C GLU A 159 -2.19 14.16 18.14
N ASP A 160 -3.45 13.69 17.97
CA ASP A 160 -4.50 14.08 17.00
C ASP A 160 -4.84 15.58 16.95
N THR A 161 -3.81 16.40 16.81
CA THR A 161 -3.83 17.84 16.89
C THR A 161 -3.68 18.34 15.47
N TYR A 162 -4.71 19.03 15.00
CA TYR A 162 -4.63 19.70 13.72
C TYR A 162 -3.45 20.70 13.71
N PRO A 163 -2.60 20.76 12.66
CA PRO A 163 -2.74 20.16 11.32
C PRO A 163 -1.96 18.86 11.10
N LEU A 164 -1.49 18.17 12.16
CA LEU A 164 -0.57 17.04 12.01
C LEU A 164 -1.26 15.78 11.49
N SER A 165 -2.52 15.55 11.86
CA SER A 165 -3.35 14.46 11.31
C SER A 165 -3.50 14.54 9.77
N LEU A 166 -3.51 15.75 9.21
CA LEU A 166 -3.52 15.92 7.75
C LEU A 166 -2.24 15.36 7.10
N PHE A 167 -1.07 15.56 7.72
CA PHE A 167 0.18 15.05 7.18
C PHE A 167 0.24 13.51 7.22
N GLN A 168 -0.34 12.89 8.24
CA GLN A 168 -0.47 11.44 8.34
C GLN A 168 -1.27 10.88 7.17
N GLU A 169 -2.45 11.43 6.89
CA GLU A 169 -3.28 11.05 5.74
C GLU A 169 -2.55 11.24 4.40
N ILE A 170 -1.83 12.36 4.24
CA ILE A 170 -1.02 12.63 3.04
C ILE A 170 0.07 11.57 2.86
N PHE A 171 0.83 11.27 3.91
CA PHE A 171 1.90 10.27 3.84
C PHE A 171 1.33 8.88 3.56
N LYS A 172 0.18 8.53 4.15
CA LYS A 172 -0.53 7.29 3.85
C LYS A 172 -0.88 7.19 2.36
N ILE A 173 -1.58 8.19 1.81
CA ILE A 173 -2.01 8.18 0.41
C ILE A 173 -0.81 8.15 -0.55
N LEU A 174 0.23 8.94 -0.28
CA LEU A 174 1.45 8.92 -1.09
C LEU A 174 2.12 7.55 -1.03
N GLY A 175 2.27 6.96 0.15
CA GLY A 175 2.83 5.62 0.32
C GLY A 175 2.07 4.58 -0.49
N VAL A 176 0.75 4.52 -0.35
CA VAL A 176 -0.10 3.58 -1.09
C VAL A 176 -0.06 3.84 -2.59
N ALA A 177 -0.06 5.09 -3.04
CA ALA A 177 0.05 5.44 -4.45
C ALA A 177 1.39 4.98 -5.05
N PHE A 178 2.50 5.11 -4.33
CA PHE A 178 3.80 4.59 -4.78
C PHE A 178 3.84 3.07 -4.80
N PHE A 179 3.20 2.37 -3.85
CA PHE A 179 3.04 0.92 -3.94
C PHE A 179 2.24 0.55 -5.20
N PHE A 180 1.11 1.19 -5.44
CA PHE A 180 0.30 0.95 -6.63
C PHE A 180 1.11 1.11 -7.93
N VAL A 181 1.85 2.21 -8.05
CA VAL A 181 2.69 2.48 -9.23
C VAL A 181 3.86 1.49 -9.34
N ALA A 182 4.44 1.05 -8.22
CA ALA A 182 5.47 0.02 -8.21
C ALA A 182 4.94 -1.29 -8.82
N TYR A 183 3.78 -1.78 -8.36
CA TYR A 183 3.18 -3.00 -8.88
C TYR A 183 2.73 -2.86 -10.34
N LEU A 184 2.22 -1.68 -10.72
CA LEU A 184 1.88 -1.40 -12.11
C LEU A 184 3.11 -1.44 -13.02
N SER A 185 4.28 -0.99 -12.54
CA SER A 185 5.54 -1.07 -13.29
C SER A 185 5.96 -2.52 -13.54
N VAL A 186 5.80 -3.40 -12.55
CA VAL A 186 6.09 -4.84 -12.71
C VAL A 186 5.14 -5.48 -13.71
N LEU A 187 3.83 -5.14 -13.64
CA LEU A 187 2.85 -5.64 -14.58
C LEU A 187 3.18 -5.24 -16.03
N TYR A 188 3.63 -4.00 -16.22
CA TYR A 188 4.08 -3.51 -17.53
C TYR A 188 5.30 -4.30 -18.03
N ASP A 189 6.33 -4.47 -17.19
CA ASP A 189 7.55 -5.19 -17.56
C ASP A 189 7.25 -6.66 -17.95
N ILE A 190 6.39 -7.34 -17.19
CA ILE A 190 5.93 -8.70 -17.48
C ILE A 190 5.16 -8.76 -18.80
N HIS A 191 4.24 -7.81 -19.02
CA HIS A 191 3.47 -7.76 -20.26
C HIS A 191 4.37 -7.61 -21.49
N MET A 192 5.37 -6.73 -21.42
CA MET A 192 6.35 -6.55 -22.49
C MET A 192 7.17 -7.82 -22.74
N GLN A 193 7.57 -8.54 -21.69
CA GLN A 193 8.29 -9.81 -21.83
C GLN A 193 7.45 -10.88 -22.54
N ILE A 194 6.14 -10.95 -22.26
CA ILE A 194 5.23 -11.89 -22.94
C ILE A 194 5.17 -11.58 -24.43
N ILE A 195 4.95 -10.32 -24.80
CA ILE A 195 4.85 -9.89 -26.21
C ILE A 195 6.13 -10.27 -26.97
N HIS A 196 7.30 -10.00 -26.40
CA HIS A 196 8.57 -10.36 -27.04
C HIS A 196 8.73 -11.88 -27.21
N THR A 197 8.33 -12.66 -26.20
CA THR A 197 8.40 -14.13 -26.27
C THR A 197 7.44 -14.72 -27.30
N GLU A 198 6.28 -14.10 -27.54
CA GLU A 198 5.32 -14.54 -28.57
C GLU A 198 5.82 -14.24 -29.99
N ILE A 199 6.42 -13.05 -30.21
CA ILE A 199 7.00 -12.67 -31.51
C ILE A 199 8.13 -13.64 -31.91
N ASP A 200 8.99 -14.02 -30.96
CA ASP A 200 10.11 -14.93 -31.23
C ASP A 200 9.68 -16.38 -31.54
N ARG A 201 8.40 -16.73 -31.32
CA ARG A 201 7.84 -18.07 -31.61
C ARG A 201 7.22 -18.21 -32.99
N GLU A 202 6.99 -17.12 -33.72
CA GLU A 202 6.45 -17.21 -35.09
C GLU A 202 7.55 -17.72 -36.05
N PRO A 203 7.31 -18.81 -36.79
CA PRO A 203 8.30 -19.34 -37.73
C PRO A 203 8.55 -18.33 -38.86
N PRO A 204 9.80 -18.16 -39.34
CA PRO A 204 10.08 -17.30 -40.48
C PRO A 204 9.31 -17.81 -41.70
N GLU A 205 8.50 -16.93 -42.30
CA GLU A 205 7.78 -17.18 -43.56
C GLU A 205 8.73 -17.43 -44.74
#